data_AF-A0A0H4I428-F1
#
_entry.id   AF-A0A0H4I428-F1
#
_cell.length_a   1.000
_cell.length_b   1.000
_cell.length_c   1.000
_cell.angle_alpha   90.00
_cell.angle_beta   90.00
_cell.angle_gamma   90.00
#
_symmetry.space_group_name_H-M   'P 1'
#
loop_
_entity.id
_entity.type
_entity.pdbx_description
1 polymer ?
#
loop_
_entity_poly.entity_id
_entity_poly.type
_entity_poly.pdbx_seq_one_letter_code
_entity_poly.pdbx_strand_id
1 'polypeptide(L)'
;MNLDQGIVFTVLGITLALFIWNRLRFDVVSMLAPVALSLATSLNVPTDAVLMAVAMGASSAFMTPIGHRSNALVMEPGGYQFGDYWRLGLPLSIIVTVVAVPMIMWVWA
;
A
#
# COMPACT_ATOMS: atom_id res chain seq x y z
N MET A 1 -25.28 24.03 -21.45
CA MET A 1 -24.32 22.93 -21.28
C MET A 1 -24.95 21.71 -21.93
N ASN A 2 -24.29 21.08 -22.90
CA ASN A 2 -24.81 19.84 -23.47
C ASN A 2 -24.80 18.74 -22.41
N LEU A 3 -25.74 17.80 -22.48
CA LEU A 3 -25.90 16.70 -21.52
C LEU A 3 -24.55 15.98 -21.28
N ASP A 4 -23.78 15.79 -22.35
CA ASP A 4 -22.47 15.12 -22.34
C ASP A 4 -21.41 15.87 -21.51
N GLN A 5 -21.39 17.20 -21.54
CA GLN A 5 -20.46 17.99 -20.73
C GLN A 5 -20.83 17.97 -19.24
N GLY A 6 -22.14 17.93 -18.92
CA GLY A 6 -22.60 17.78 -17.55
C GLY A 6 -22.20 16.43 -16.95
N ILE A 7 -22.27 15.37 -17.75
CA ILE A 7 -21.83 14.03 -17.36
C ILE A 7 -20.33 14.01 -17.08
N VAL A 8 -19.48 14.56 -17.96
CA VAL A 8 -18.02 14.62 -17.75
C VAL A 8 -17.64 15.40 -16.49
N PHE A 9 -18.29 16.55 -16.25
CA PHE A 9 -18.03 17.34 -15.04
C PHE A 9 -18.44 16.61 -13.76
N THR A 10 -19.54 15.88 -13.79
CA THR A 10 -20.03 15.11 -12.64
C THR A 10 -19.10 13.93 -12.35
N VAL A 11 -18.64 13.22 -13.40
CA VAL A 11 -17.67 12.12 -13.28
C VAL A 11 -16.34 12.62 -12.73
N LEU A 12 -15.84 13.78 -13.20
CA LEU A 12 -14.65 14.42 -12.64
C LEU A 12 -14.86 14.84 -11.18
N GLY A 13 -16.02 15.41 -10.85
CA GLY A 13 -16.36 15.80 -9.48
C GLY A 13 -16.42 14.60 -8.52
N ILE A 14 -16.99 13.48 -8.97
CA ILE A 14 -17.09 12.25 -8.18
C ILE A 14 -15.72 11.56 -8.05
N THR A 15 -14.92 11.49 -9.11
CA THR A 15 -13.54 10.94 -9.01
C THR A 15 -12.66 11.78 -8.11
N LEU A 16 -12.75 13.11 -8.19
CA LEU A 16 -12.13 14.01 -7.23
C LEU A 16 -12.65 13.75 -5.81
N ALA A 17 -13.96 13.54 -5.61
CA ALA A 17 -14.54 13.24 -4.29
C ALA A 17 -14.15 11.87 -3.73
N LEU A 18 -13.97 10.87 -4.58
CA LEU A 18 -13.48 9.54 -4.19
C LEU A 18 -11.97 9.58 -3.85
N PHE A 19 -11.18 10.39 -4.57
CA PHE A 19 -9.81 10.71 -4.18
C PHE A 19 -9.73 11.57 -2.91
N ILE A 20 -10.76 12.34 -2.54
CA ILE A 20 -10.79 13.04 -1.25
C ILE A 20 -10.74 12.06 -0.08
N TRP A 21 -11.27 10.83 -0.23
CA TRP A 21 -11.24 9.82 0.83
C TRP A 21 -9.97 8.95 0.84
N ASN A 22 -8.98 9.33 0.01
CA ASN A 22 -7.73 8.61 -0.27
C ASN A 22 -7.36 7.60 0.81
N ARG A 23 -7.73 6.34 0.61
CA ARG A 23 -7.29 5.26 1.47
C ARG A 23 -5.83 5.02 1.08
N LEU A 24 -4.95 5.82 1.68
CA LEU A 24 -3.51 6.12 1.46
C LEU A 24 -2.57 4.99 0.96
N ARG A 25 -3.05 3.76 0.80
CA ARG A 25 -2.27 2.58 0.42
C ARG A 25 -2.47 2.14 -1.03
N PHE A 26 -3.68 2.29 -1.60
CA PHE A 26 -3.88 1.95 -3.02
C PHE A 26 -3.06 2.87 -3.93
N ASP A 27 -2.94 4.15 -3.55
CA ASP A 27 -2.11 5.13 -4.25
C ASP A 27 -0.64 4.73 -4.24
N VAL A 28 -0.08 4.37 -3.07
CA VAL A 28 1.33 3.96 -2.96
C VAL A 28 1.63 2.69 -3.77
N VAL A 29 0.75 1.69 -3.75
CA VAL A 29 0.90 0.50 -4.62
C VAL A 29 0.80 0.88 -6.08
N SER A 30 -0.18 1.71 -6.46
CA SER A 30 -0.36 2.15 -7.85
C SER A 30 0.84 2.94 -8.39
N MET A 31 1.56 3.65 -7.51
CA MET A 31 2.80 4.36 -7.86
C MET A 31 4.02 3.44 -7.92
N LEU A 32 4.13 2.47 -7.02
CA LEU A 32 5.29 1.56 -6.93
C LEU A 32 5.23 0.42 -7.95
N ALA A 33 4.04 -0.05 -8.32
CA ALA A 33 3.86 -1.15 -9.28
C ALA A 33 4.53 -0.91 -10.65
N PRO A 34 4.38 0.26 -11.32
CA PRO A 34 5.05 0.49 -12.60
C PRO A 34 6.57 0.58 -12.47
N VAL A 35 7.09 1.09 -11.35
CA VAL A 35 8.53 1.11 -11.06
C VAL A 35 9.07 -0.30 -10.84
N ALA A 36 8.33 -1.12 -10.10
CA ALA A 36 8.71 -2.49 -9.84
C ALA A 36 8.65 -3.36 -11.11
N LEU A 37 7.67 -3.12 -12.00
CA LEU A 37 7.56 -3.76 -13.29
C LEU A 37 8.76 -3.44 -14.21
N SER A 38 9.17 -2.17 -14.27
CA SER A 38 10.32 -1.77 -15.09
C SER A 38 11.63 -2.35 -14.57
N LEU A 39 11.80 -2.43 -13.23
CA LEU A 39 12.93 -3.10 -12.60
C LEU A 39 12.94 -4.61 -12.85
N ALA A 40 11.79 -5.28 -12.72
CA ALA A 40 11.68 -6.72 -12.97
C ALA A 40 12.09 -7.07 -14.42
N THR A 41 11.62 -6.27 -15.37
CA THR A 41 11.94 -6.41 -16.80
C THR A 41 13.43 -6.17 -17.06
N SER A 42 14.02 -5.15 -16.41
CA SER A 42 15.44 -4.80 -16.60
C SER A 42 16.40 -5.82 -16.01
N LEU A 43 16.01 -6.47 -14.91
CA LEU A 43 16.82 -7.45 -14.18
C LEU A 43 16.50 -8.90 -14.57
N ASN A 44 15.57 -9.12 -15.51
CA ASN A 44 15.13 -10.44 -15.98
C ASN A 44 14.70 -11.37 -14.82
N VAL A 45 13.96 -10.82 -13.86
CA VAL A 45 13.38 -11.55 -12.72
C VAL A 45 11.87 -11.69 -12.90
N PRO A 46 11.25 -12.73 -12.33
CA PRO A 46 9.82 -13.00 -12.52
C PRO A 46 8.98 -11.83 -12.02
N THR A 47 8.22 -11.23 -12.95
CA THR A 47 7.45 -10.02 -12.71
C THR A 47 6.35 -10.24 -11.66
N ASP A 48 5.71 -11.40 -11.68
CA ASP A 48 4.65 -11.75 -10.73
C ASP A 48 5.17 -11.78 -9.29
N ALA A 49 6.36 -12.35 -9.07
CA ALA A 49 7.00 -12.36 -7.75
C ALA A 49 7.34 -10.95 -7.26
N VAL A 50 7.84 -10.09 -8.14
CA VAL A 50 8.18 -8.69 -7.81
C VAL A 50 6.93 -7.88 -7.50
N LEU A 51 5.86 -8.02 -8.27
CA LEU A 51 4.58 -7.36 -8.00
C LEU A 51 3.95 -7.84 -6.70
N MET A 52 4.05 -9.14 -6.40
CA MET A 52 3.55 -9.70 -5.14
C MET A 52 4.36 -9.20 -3.94
N ALA A 53 5.68 -9.03 -4.09
CA ALA A 53 6.52 -8.40 -3.07
C ALA A 53 6.11 -6.95 -2.78
N VAL A 54 5.79 -6.16 -3.81
CA VAL A 54 5.27 -4.79 -3.65
C VAL A 54 3.91 -4.79 -2.94
N ALA A 55 3.00 -5.67 -3.34
CA ALA A 55 1.69 -5.79 -2.71
C ALA A 55 1.79 -6.17 -1.24
N MET A 56 2.72 -7.06 -0.89
CA MET A 56 2.95 -7.49 0.48
C MET A 56 3.59 -6.38 1.33
N GLY A 57 4.58 -5.67 0.79
CA GLY A 57 5.23 -4.54 1.47
C GLY A 57 4.27 -3.37 1.73
N ALA A 58 3.41 -3.05 0.77
CA ALA A 58 2.36 -2.04 0.97
C ALA A 58 1.27 -2.50 1.95
N SER A 59 1.17 -3.81 2.18
CA SER A 59 0.24 -4.38 3.14
C SER A 59 0.74 -4.26 4.58
N SER A 60 2.06 -4.24 4.80
CA SER A 60 2.72 -4.22 6.09
C SER A 60 2.98 -2.80 6.65
N ALA A 61 1.93 -2.04 6.93
CA ALA A 61 2.07 -0.70 7.53
C ALA A 61 2.03 -0.74 9.07
N PHE A 62 3.07 -1.30 9.69
CA PHE A 62 3.12 -1.53 11.14
C PHE A 62 3.91 -0.46 11.91
N MET A 63 4.90 0.16 11.26
CA MET A 63 5.88 1.02 11.93
C MET A 63 5.32 2.35 12.43
N THR A 64 4.20 2.83 11.87
CA THR A 64 3.62 4.13 12.24
C THR A 64 2.11 4.03 12.42
N PRO A 65 1.53 4.85 13.31
CA PRO A 65 0.07 4.90 13.51
C PRO A 65 -0.66 5.44 12.27
N ILE A 66 0.00 6.29 11.48
CA ILE A 66 -0.55 6.86 10.24
C ILE A 66 -0.54 5.83 9.10
N GLY A 67 0.23 4.75 9.22
CA GLY A 67 0.36 3.71 8.19
C GLY A 67 -0.93 2.97 7.88
N HIS A 68 -1.87 2.88 8.82
CA HIS A 68 -3.20 2.33 8.56
C HIS A 68 -4.25 2.98 9.46
N ARG A 69 -5.46 3.22 8.94
CA ARG A 69 -6.55 3.85 9.72
C ARG A 69 -6.87 3.10 11.01
N SER A 70 -6.79 1.77 11.00
CA SER A 70 -7.01 0.97 12.21
C SER A 70 -5.98 1.26 13.30
N ASN A 71 -4.73 1.56 12.94
CA ASN A 71 -3.68 1.86 13.90
C ASN A 71 -3.93 3.24 14.54
N ALA A 72 -4.27 4.24 13.72
CA ALA A 72 -4.64 5.57 14.20
C ALA A 72 -5.86 5.54 15.14
N LEU A 73 -6.89 4.73 14.82
CA LEU A 73 -8.10 4.61 15.64
C LEU A 73 -7.86 3.98 17.02
N VAL A 74 -6.88 3.08 17.13
CA VAL A 74 -6.56 2.39 18.39
C VAL A 74 -5.54 3.17 19.22
N MET A 75 -4.81 4.10 18.62
CA MET A 75 -3.74 4.84 19.29
C MET A 75 -4.24 5.60 20.53
N GLU A 76 -5.31 6.41 20.39
CA GLU A 76 -5.84 7.22 21.48
C GLU A 76 -6.57 6.38 22.57
N PRO A 77 -7.51 5.48 22.24
CA PRO A 77 -8.19 4.66 23.26
C PRO A 77 -7.28 3.59 23.89
N GLY A 78 -6.25 3.15 23.17
CA GLY A 78 -5.29 2.16 23.63
C GLY A 78 -4.13 2.73 24.44
N GLY A 79 -4.06 4.06 24.61
CA GLY A 79 -2.97 4.73 25.33
C GLY A 79 -1.60 4.57 24.67
N TYR A 80 -1.54 4.23 23.38
CA TYR A 80 -0.29 4.03 22.65
C TYR A 80 0.32 5.38 22.25
N GLN A 81 1.63 5.52 22.41
CA GLN A 81 2.39 6.64 21.89
C GLN A 81 2.91 6.35 20.48
N PHE A 82 3.22 7.40 19.72
CA PHE A 82 3.78 7.24 18.36
C PHE A 82 5.06 6.39 18.38
N GLY A 83 5.86 6.51 19.44
CA GLY A 83 7.08 5.74 19.67
C GLY A 83 6.88 4.25 19.95
N ASP A 84 5.67 3.79 20.28
CA ASP A 84 5.41 2.38 20.57
C ASP A 84 5.23 1.56 19.27
N TYR A 85 4.73 2.23 18.22
CA TYR A 85 4.46 1.59 16.93
C TYR A 85 5.72 1.09 16.23
N TRP A 86 6.81 1.86 16.22
CA TRP A 86 8.03 1.40 15.55
C TRP A 86 8.74 0.29 16.34
N ARG A 87 8.66 0.30 17.68
CA ARG A 87 9.25 -0.73 18.54
C ARG A 87 8.66 -2.12 18.32
N LEU A 88 7.35 -2.20 18.08
CA LEU A 88 6.67 -3.46 17.74
C LEU A 88 6.60 -3.70 16.23
N GLY A 89 6.42 -2.63 15.45
CA GLY A 89 6.26 -2.70 14.01
C GLY A 89 7.53 -3.11 13.27
N LEU A 90 8.71 -2.75 13.75
CA LEU A 90 9.98 -3.14 13.13
C LEU A 90 10.24 -4.66 13.27
N PRO A 91 10.15 -5.28 14.47
CA PRO A 91 10.19 -6.74 14.60
C PRO A 91 9.16 -7.45 13.72
N LEU A 92 7.93 -6.96 13.67
CA LEU A 92 6.86 -7.55 12.85
C LEU A 92 7.17 -7.45 11.36
N SER A 93 7.71 -6.32 10.91
CA SER A 93 8.10 -6.11 9.50
C SER A 93 9.25 -7.04 9.09
N ILE A 94 10.20 -7.30 10.00
CA ILE A 94 11.28 -8.28 9.76
C ILE A 94 10.70 -9.69 9.62
N ILE A 95 9.82 -10.11 10.53
CA ILE A 95 9.17 -11.42 10.45
C ILE A 95 8.42 -11.57 9.13
N VAL A 96 7.61 -10.57 8.76
CA VAL A 96 6.87 -10.57 7.50
C VAL A 96 7.83 -10.67 6.31
N THR A 97 8.94 -9.93 6.31
CA THR A 97 9.92 -10.00 5.22
C THR A 97 10.56 -11.39 5.12
N VAL A 98 11.00 -11.95 6.25
CA VAL A 98 11.66 -13.27 6.31
C VAL A 98 10.71 -14.39 5.89
N VAL A 99 9.42 -14.28 6.14
CA VAL A 99 8.42 -15.28 5.76
C VAL A 99 7.86 -15.05 4.35
N ALA A 100 7.58 -13.81 3.99
CA ALA A 100 6.96 -13.48 2.70
C ALA A 100 7.93 -13.72 1.54
N VAL A 101 9.21 -13.36 1.66
CA VAL A 101 10.18 -13.56 0.56
C VAL A 101 10.29 -15.03 0.12
N PRO A 102 10.54 -16.01 0.99
CA PRO A 102 10.61 -17.42 0.57
C PRO A 102 9.26 -17.95 0.07
N MET A 103 8.15 -17.55 0.69
CA MET A 103 6.81 -17.93 0.20
C MET A 103 6.52 -17.38 -1.19
N ILE A 104 6.91 -16.13 -1.45
CA ILE A 104 6.72 -15.49 -2.75
C ILE A 104 7.57 -16.20 -3.81
N MET A 105 8.83 -16.49 -3.49
CA MET A 105 9.72 -17.24 -4.39
C MET A 105 9.23 -18.67 -4.61
N TRP A 106 8.57 -19.29 -3.63
CA TRP A 106 8.07 -20.66 -3.79
C TRP A 106 6.82 -20.75 -4.69
N VAL A 107 5.98 -19.70 -4.72
CA VAL A 107 4.70 -19.72 -5.44
C VAL A 107 4.79 -19.00 -6.79
N TRP A 108 5.62 -17.95 -6.92
CA TRP A 108 5.66 -17.08 -8.10
C TRP A 108 7.03 -16.98 -8.79
N ALA A 109 8.09 -17.63 -8.29
CA ALA A 109 9.35 -17.77 -9.02
C ALA A 109 9.42 -19.10 -9.78
#